data_AF-Q144I0-F1
#
_entry.id   AF-Q144I0-F1
#
_cell.length_a   1.000
_cell.length_b   1.000
_cell.length_c   1.000
_cell.angle_alpha   90.00
_cell.angle_beta   90.00
_cell.angle_gamma   90.00
#
_symmetry.space_group_name_H-M   'P 1'
#
loop_
_entity.id
_entity.type
_entity.pdbx_description
1 polymer ?
#
loop_
_entity_poly.entity_id
_entity_poly.type
_entity_poly.pdbx_seq_one_letter_code
_entity_poly.pdbx_strand_id
1 'polypeptide(L)'
;MYPDGSRSVPGDYSCVLCGAGPAGMGFLFYAFKSGKLAEVARNGLLIIDKRMSLGAGKLGDYVNVTGNSVSKTFLACLEHERFDEVFGDIREYNELHRKLAADPDGAPLLSEVGELLTLAAERLIAHIVEHYDVDVLRGHEIDAVRRGRDGRFEIAYHDTRKPAARRMVISDTVVMNLGGAQRVEEVDDLCRTLDIPSPDSGIVTCTSDELLRLTSTQLVDTFAPMFAPASARRTNRITIIGGSHSAFTMAERLATDLGSAGLDEIALVHRSPIRLFFETEDEARAWGYNVDPVNDICPITRRVNRSSGLRYRAFEIACQVMSQGRVAGTLPRVELIDAAAGEIERARAANCLRHSCGVVHSAGYGPNLSALVDYRGKTIPLQFCQGGIEVDRVGRPLGADGKAIDGLFTFGLGSGFRPQPEIGSEPAFTGRIYGVWIFHHEIGMRVLAGVLTALAEKSAMRETEMVATADDDANVGDRPRPGRAGRRH
;
A
#
# COMPACT_ATOMS: atom_id res chain seq x y z
N MET A 1 -19.14 -12.43 -17.84
CA MET A 1 -19.26 -11.55 -19.03
C MET A 1 -19.84 -10.24 -18.50
N TYR A 2 -18.98 -9.30 -18.10
CA TYR A 2 -19.44 -8.03 -17.55
C TYR A 2 -19.98 -7.18 -18.70
N PRO A 3 -21.18 -6.58 -18.58
CA PRO A 3 -21.71 -5.74 -19.64
C PRO A 3 -20.74 -4.58 -19.87
N ASP A 4 -20.39 -4.34 -21.14
CA ASP A 4 -19.74 -3.14 -21.63
C ASP A 4 -20.75 -1.98 -21.53
N GLY A 5 -21.11 -1.63 -20.31
CA GLY A 5 -21.98 -0.51 -19.98
C GLY A 5 -21.14 0.76 -19.96
N SER A 6 -20.69 1.23 -21.13
CA SER A 6 -20.16 2.59 -21.25
C SER A 6 -21.32 3.58 -21.13
N ARG A 7 -21.87 3.74 -19.92
CA ARG A 7 -22.46 5.02 -19.54
C ARG A 7 -21.39 6.08 -19.81
N SER A 8 -21.76 7.17 -20.47
CA SER A 8 -20.88 8.31 -20.64
C SER A 8 -20.55 8.85 -19.24
N VAL A 9 -19.34 8.57 -18.79
CA VAL A 9 -18.80 9.03 -17.51
C VAL A 9 -18.85 10.57 -17.50
N PRO A 10 -19.48 11.20 -16.50
CA PRO A 10 -19.39 12.64 -16.28
C PRO A 10 -17.94 13.17 -16.37
N GLY A 11 -17.79 14.42 -16.80
CA GLY A 11 -16.48 15.06 -16.91
C GLY A 11 -15.94 15.65 -15.60
N ASP A 12 -16.79 15.80 -14.56
CA ASP A 12 -16.48 16.51 -13.32
C ASP A 12 -17.05 15.75 -12.10
N TYR A 13 -16.30 15.68 -11.01
CA TYR A 13 -16.61 14.92 -9.79
C TYR A 13 -16.19 15.66 -8.53
N SER A 14 -16.93 15.49 -7.44
CA SER A 14 -16.49 15.99 -6.12
C SER A 14 -15.23 15.25 -5.64
N CYS A 15 -15.19 13.93 -5.84
CA CYS A 15 -14.07 13.11 -5.40
C CYS A 15 -13.72 12.05 -6.44
N VAL A 16 -12.43 11.85 -6.70
CA VAL A 16 -11.90 10.72 -7.48
C VAL A 16 -11.04 9.86 -6.58
N LEU A 17 -11.39 8.58 -6.44
CA LEU A 17 -10.59 7.55 -5.79
C LEU A 17 -9.74 6.82 -6.83
N CYS A 18 -8.43 7.05 -6.80
CA CYS A 18 -7.47 6.36 -7.66
C CYS A 18 -6.86 5.17 -6.92
N GLY A 19 -7.26 3.96 -7.30
CA GLY A 19 -6.84 2.71 -6.68
C GLY A 19 -7.86 2.23 -5.63
N ALA A 20 -8.51 1.11 -5.91
CA ALA A 20 -9.49 0.42 -5.09
C ALA A 20 -8.92 -0.89 -4.52
N GLY A 21 -7.63 -0.89 -4.15
CA GLY A 21 -7.04 -1.94 -3.30
C GLY A 21 -7.47 -1.79 -1.84
N PRO A 22 -6.80 -2.47 -0.88
CA PRO A 22 -7.26 -2.50 0.51
C PRO A 22 -7.31 -1.11 1.17
N ALA A 23 -6.40 -0.21 0.81
CA ALA A 23 -6.40 1.16 1.32
C ALA A 23 -7.56 1.98 0.72
N GLY A 24 -7.73 1.98 -0.61
CA GLY A 24 -8.84 2.66 -1.26
C GLY A 24 -10.20 2.15 -0.82
N MET A 25 -10.36 0.84 -0.70
CA MET A 25 -11.54 0.27 -0.08
C MET A 25 -11.67 0.66 1.38
N GLY A 26 -10.57 0.76 2.15
CA GLY A 26 -10.63 1.26 3.52
C GLY A 26 -11.29 2.63 3.67
N PHE A 27 -11.01 3.54 2.73
CA PHE A 27 -11.71 4.82 2.65
C PHE A 27 -13.22 4.64 2.41
N LEU A 28 -13.62 3.82 1.44
CA LEU A 28 -15.03 3.59 1.11
C LEU A 28 -15.79 2.86 2.23
N PHE A 29 -15.21 1.81 2.81
CA PHE A 29 -15.76 1.08 3.94
C PHE A 29 -15.99 2.02 5.11
N TYR A 30 -15.01 2.89 5.42
CA TYR A 30 -15.16 3.85 6.50
C TYR A 30 -16.21 4.92 6.19
N ALA A 31 -16.21 5.48 4.97
CA ALA A 31 -17.21 6.46 4.53
C ALA A 31 -18.64 5.90 4.61
N PHE A 32 -18.84 4.65 4.21
CA PHE A 32 -20.13 3.99 4.28
C PHE A 32 -20.57 3.71 5.73
N LYS A 33 -19.73 3.05 6.54
CA LYS A 33 -20.11 2.70 7.92
C LYS A 33 -20.29 3.91 8.84
N SER A 34 -19.62 5.03 8.54
CA SER A 34 -19.82 6.30 9.25
C SER A 34 -21.02 7.11 8.75
N GLY A 35 -21.70 6.67 7.69
CA GLY A 35 -22.84 7.38 7.08
C GLY A 35 -22.48 8.65 6.32
N LYS A 36 -21.22 8.79 5.93
CA LYS A 36 -20.68 9.99 5.26
C LYS A 36 -20.52 9.84 3.75
N LEU A 37 -20.81 8.66 3.20
CA LEU A 37 -20.65 8.40 1.77
C LEU A 37 -21.48 9.36 0.90
N ALA A 38 -22.72 9.69 1.29
CA ALA A 38 -23.54 10.67 0.57
C ALA A 38 -22.89 12.06 0.49
N GLU A 39 -22.12 12.45 1.51
CA GLU A 39 -21.41 13.73 1.52
C GLU A 39 -20.20 13.69 0.57
N VAL A 40 -19.48 12.57 0.52
CA VAL A 40 -18.36 12.36 -0.41
C VAL A 40 -18.84 12.32 -1.87
N ALA A 41 -19.98 11.68 -2.12
CA ALA A 41 -20.55 11.49 -3.45
C ALA A 41 -21.54 12.61 -3.87
N ARG A 42 -21.63 13.73 -3.13
CA ARG A 42 -22.68 14.75 -3.30
C ARG A 42 -22.78 15.32 -4.72
N ASN A 43 -21.66 15.41 -5.44
CA ASN A 43 -21.65 15.71 -6.88
C ASN A 43 -20.71 14.73 -7.59
N GLY A 44 -21.01 13.44 -7.48
CA GLY A 44 -20.25 12.37 -8.10
C GLY A 44 -19.01 11.96 -7.31
N LEU A 45 -18.86 10.64 -7.15
CA LEU A 45 -17.62 9.96 -6.79
C LEU A 45 -17.21 9.02 -7.93
N LEU A 46 -15.99 9.14 -8.41
CA LEU A 46 -15.45 8.22 -9.41
C LEU A 46 -14.37 7.33 -8.80
N ILE A 47 -14.50 6.02 -8.99
CA ILE A 47 -13.50 5.02 -8.61
C ILE A 47 -12.75 4.58 -9.87
N ILE A 48 -11.42 4.71 -9.89
CA ILE A 48 -10.59 4.26 -11.01
C ILE A 48 -9.56 3.26 -10.52
N ASP A 49 -9.52 2.07 -11.11
CA ASP A 49 -8.50 1.06 -10.83
C ASP A 49 -8.12 0.29 -12.10
N LYS A 50 -6.84 -0.04 -12.20
CA LYS A 50 -6.29 -0.77 -13.36
C LYS A 50 -6.66 -2.25 -13.37
N ARG A 51 -7.06 -2.82 -12.23
CA ARG A 51 -7.52 -4.20 -12.15
C ARG A 51 -9.00 -4.30 -12.51
N MET A 52 -9.38 -5.48 -12.99
CA MET A 52 -10.79 -5.81 -13.19
C MET A 52 -11.49 -6.20 -11.89
N SER A 53 -10.75 -6.87 -11.00
CA SER A 53 -11.19 -7.30 -9.67
C SER A 53 -10.59 -6.37 -8.62
N LEU A 54 -11.46 -5.78 -7.80
CA LEU A 54 -11.12 -4.75 -6.83
C LEU A 54 -11.01 -5.33 -5.42
N GLY A 55 -10.57 -4.52 -4.46
CA GLY A 55 -10.51 -4.88 -3.04
C GLY A 55 -9.18 -5.44 -2.57
N ALA A 56 -8.74 -6.56 -3.13
CA ALA A 56 -7.55 -7.25 -2.62
C ALA A 56 -6.23 -6.55 -2.93
N GLY A 57 -6.17 -5.76 -4.00
CA GLY A 57 -4.90 -5.36 -4.59
C GLY A 57 -4.03 -6.60 -4.86
N LYS A 58 -2.72 -6.53 -4.56
CA LYS A 58 -1.81 -7.68 -4.73
C LYS A 58 -1.90 -8.75 -3.65
N LEU A 59 -2.62 -8.54 -2.53
CA LEU A 59 -2.63 -9.51 -1.42
C LEU A 59 -3.09 -10.90 -1.86
N GLY A 60 -4.12 -10.95 -2.72
CA GLY A 60 -4.66 -12.21 -3.24
C GLY A 60 -3.73 -12.94 -4.21
N ASP A 61 -2.66 -12.29 -4.68
CA ASP A 61 -1.76 -12.85 -5.69
C ASP A 61 -0.61 -13.66 -5.06
N TYR A 62 -0.37 -13.51 -3.74
CA TYR A 62 0.72 -14.20 -3.06
C TYR A 62 0.38 -15.67 -2.79
N VAL A 63 1.25 -16.57 -3.24
CA VAL A 63 1.06 -18.02 -3.21
C VAL A 63 1.78 -18.60 -2.00
N ASN A 64 1.06 -19.35 -1.17
CA ASN A 64 1.57 -19.99 0.05
C ASN A 64 2.20 -19.01 1.05
N VAL A 65 1.63 -17.81 1.16
CA VAL A 65 2.05 -16.80 2.15
C VAL A 65 0.96 -16.64 3.20
N THR A 66 1.30 -16.85 4.46
CA THR A 66 0.41 -16.56 5.60
C THR A 66 0.46 -15.07 5.94
N GLY A 67 -0.66 -14.53 6.40
CA GLY A 67 -0.75 -13.16 6.87
C GLY A 67 0.09 -12.88 8.10
N ASN A 68 0.48 -11.62 8.27
CA ASN A 68 1.09 -11.10 9.49
C ASN A 68 0.04 -10.51 10.46
N SER A 69 -1.23 -10.91 10.29
CA SER A 69 -2.37 -10.56 11.13
C SER A 69 -3.27 -11.78 11.25
N VAL A 70 -4.05 -11.85 12.33
CA VAL A 70 -4.99 -12.96 12.56
C VAL A 70 -6.30 -12.78 11.77
N SER A 71 -7.03 -13.87 11.57
CA SER A 71 -8.31 -13.91 10.84
C SER A 71 -9.30 -12.84 11.30
N LYS A 72 -9.53 -12.69 12.61
CA LYS A 72 -10.48 -11.69 13.15
C LYS A 72 -10.12 -10.25 12.76
N THR A 73 -8.83 -9.96 12.54
CA THR A 73 -8.37 -8.63 12.13
C THR A 73 -8.80 -8.31 10.69
N PHE A 74 -8.88 -9.32 9.82
CA PHE A 74 -9.40 -9.16 8.46
C PHE A 74 -10.93 -9.17 8.44
N LEU A 75 -11.59 -9.97 9.29
CA LEU A 75 -13.05 -10.03 9.37
C LEU A 75 -13.69 -8.75 9.91
N ALA A 76 -13.00 -8.02 10.80
CA ALA A 76 -13.48 -6.79 11.42
C ALA A 76 -13.92 -5.70 10.42
N CYS A 77 -13.47 -5.73 9.16
CA CYS A 77 -13.95 -4.77 8.16
C CYS A 77 -15.41 -5.00 7.74
N LEU A 78 -15.94 -6.21 7.97
CA LEU A 78 -17.31 -6.62 7.68
C LEU A 78 -18.24 -6.44 8.88
N GLU A 79 -17.69 -6.05 10.03
CA GLU A 79 -18.38 -6.00 11.32
C GLU A 79 -18.85 -4.57 11.62
N HIS A 80 -20.06 -4.25 11.17
CA HIS A 80 -20.76 -3.02 11.54
C HIS A 80 -22.25 -3.18 11.23
N GLU A 81 -23.14 -2.60 12.04
CA GLU A 81 -24.61 -2.68 11.83
C GLU A 81 -25.04 -2.20 10.42
N ARG A 82 -24.41 -1.13 9.93
CA ARG A 82 -24.68 -0.61 8.57
C ARG A 82 -24.28 -1.59 7.45
N PHE A 83 -23.44 -2.57 7.73
CA PHE A 83 -23.08 -3.61 6.77
C PHE A 83 -23.99 -4.83 6.82
N ASP A 84 -25.09 -4.79 7.59
CA ASP A 84 -26.03 -5.92 7.65
C ASP A 84 -26.68 -6.20 6.30
N GLU A 85 -27.13 -5.16 5.60
CA GLU A 85 -27.73 -5.29 4.27
C GLU A 85 -26.72 -5.64 3.17
N VAL A 86 -25.44 -5.30 3.36
CA VAL A 86 -24.41 -5.48 2.32
C VAL A 86 -23.67 -6.81 2.45
N PHE A 87 -23.37 -7.22 3.68
CA PHE A 87 -22.51 -8.37 3.98
C PHE A 87 -23.19 -9.43 4.85
N GLY A 88 -24.47 -9.29 5.17
CA GLY A 88 -25.19 -10.29 5.98
C GLY A 88 -25.12 -11.70 5.38
N ASP A 89 -25.29 -11.81 4.06
CA ASP A 89 -25.17 -13.08 3.34
C ASP A 89 -23.75 -13.65 3.35
N ILE A 90 -22.71 -12.80 3.25
CA ILE A 90 -21.32 -13.21 3.40
C ILE A 90 -21.10 -13.80 4.80
N ARG A 91 -21.54 -13.10 5.85
CA ARG A 91 -21.32 -13.54 7.23
C ARG A 91 -22.03 -14.86 7.53
N GLU A 92 -23.24 -15.04 7.02
CA GLU A 92 -24.07 -16.22 7.30
C GLU A 92 -23.70 -17.43 6.43
N TYR A 93 -23.48 -17.23 5.13
CA TYR A 93 -23.43 -18.33 4.17
C TYR A 93 -22.08 -18.54 3.49
N ASN A 94 -21.17 -17.56 3.46
CA ASN A 94 -19.90 -17.74 2.77
C ASN A 94 -18.97 -18.72 3.51
N GLU A 95 -18.48 -19.73 2.81
CA GLU A 95 -17.64 -20.77 3.40
C GLU A 95 -16.28 -20.25 3.87
N LEU A 96 -15.68 -19.32 3.11
CA LEU A 96 -14.40 -18.73 3.45
C LEU A 96 -14.50 -17.85 4.69
N HIS A 97 -15.55 -17.04 4.79
CA HIS A 97 -15.87 -16.30 6.00
C HIS A 97 -16.02 -17.24 7.20
N ARG A 98 -16.83 -18.31 7.09
CA ARG A 98 -17.02 -19.30 8.16
C ARG A 98 -15.72 -19.99 8.56
N LYS A 99 -14.86 -20.33 7.59
CA LYS A 99 -13.53 -20.90 7.84
C LYS A 99 -12.67 -19.95 8.68
N LEU A 100 -12.56 -18.68 8.26
CA LEU A 100 -11.76 -17.68 8.98
C LEU A 100 -12.34 -17.37 10.36
N ALA A 101 -13.67 -17.37 10.51
CA ALA A 101 -14.35 -17.13 11.78
C ALA A 101 -14.19 -18.30 12.76
N ALA A 102 -14.00 -19.52 12.26
CA ALA A 102 -13.77 -20.72 13.08
C ALA A 102 -12.38 -20.74 13.74
N ASP A 103 -11.40 -20.05 13.15
CA ASP A 103 -10.06 -19.86 13.72
C ASP A 103 -9.70 -18.36 13.74
N PRO A 104 -10.30 -17.59 14.67
CA PRO A 104 -10.20 -16.13 14.69
C PRO A 104 -8.79 -15.63 15.04
N ASP A 105 -8.00 -16.45 15.74
CA ASP A 105 -6.64 -16.14 16.19
C ASP A 105 -5.54 -16.79 15.33
N GLY A 106 -5.92 -17.61 14.35
CA GLY A 106 -5.02 -18.14 13.32
C GLY A 106 -4.60 -17.09 12.31
N ALA A 107 -3.41 -17.27 11.72
CA ALA A 107 -2.91 -16.44 10.61
C ALA A 107 -3.34 -17.07 9.27
N PRO A 108 -4.30 -16.48 8.53
CA PRO A 108 -4.82 -17.08 7.31
C PRO A 108 -3.86 -16.93 6.13
N LEU A 109 -4.10 -17.67 5.04
CA LEU A 109 -3.38 -17.44 3.79
C LEU A 109 -3.78 -16.09 3.18
N LEU A 110 -2.81 -15.36 2.63
CA LEU A 110 -3.08 -14.06 2.01
C LEU A 110 -3.94 -14.20 0.74
N SER A 111 -3.87 -15.32 0.04
CA SER A 111 -4.76 -15.65 -1.08
C SER A 111 -6.23 -15.71 -0.64
N GLU A 112 -6.49 -16.32 0.52
CA GLU A 112 -7.83 -16.43 1.12
C GLU A 112 -8.34 -15.07 1.60
N VAL A 113 -7.49 -14.29 2.27
CA VAL A 113 -7.81 -12.91 2.63
C VAL A 113 -8.12 -12.08 1.40
N GLY A 114 -7.34 -12.23 0.32
CA GLY A 114 -7.56 -11.55 -0.94
C GLY A 114 -8.90 -11.91 -1.59
N GLU A 115 -9.29 -13.18 -1.56
CA GLU A 115 -10.59 -13.62 -2.06
C GLU A 115 -11.74 -12.98 -1.27
N LEU A 116 -11.67 -13.01 0.06
CA LEU A 116 -12.71 -12.40 0.91
C LEU A 116 -12.78 -10.87 0.74
N LEU A 117 -11.64 -10.18 0.69
CA LEU A 117 -11.58 -8.73 0.48
C LEU A 117 -12.09 -8.33 -0.90
N THR A 118 -11.84 -9.15 -1.92
CA THR A 118 -12.43 -8.97 -3.25
C THR A 118 -13.95 -9.08 -3.16
N LEU A 119 -14.47 -10.16 -2.59
CA LEU A 119 -15.90 -10.38 -2.46
C LEU A 119 -16.59 -9.22 -1.74
N ALA A 120 -16.05 -8.80 -0.60
CA ALA A 120 -16.59 -7.69 0.18
C ALA A 120 -16.53 -6.36 -0.60
N ALA A 121 -15.42 -6.09 -1.29
CA ALA A 121 -15.29 -4.88 -2.08
C ALA A 121 -16.29 -4.83 -3.25
N GLU A 122 -16.44 -5.94 -3.97
CA GLU A 122 -17.40 -6.04 -5.08
C GLU A 122 -18.85 -5.84 -4.60
N ARG A 123 -19.22 -6.41 -3.45
CA ARG A 123 -20.55 -6.21 -2.86
C ARG A 123 -20.79 -4.77 -2.42
N LEU A 124 -19.82 -4.17 -1.73
CA LEU A 124 -19.94 -2.76 -1.33
C LEU A 124 -20.02 -1.85 -2.55
N ILE A 125 -19.16 -2.06 -3.56
CA ILE A 125 -19.15 -1.25 -4.77
C ILE A 125 -20.49 -1.36 -5.52
N ALA A 126 -21.04 -2.56 -5.67
CA ALA A 126 -22.35 -2.74 -6.28
C ALA A 126 -23.45 -1.98 -5.53
N HIS A 127 -23.47 -2.10 -4.20
CA HIS A 127 -24.44 -1.41 -3.35
C HIS A 127 -24.29 0.12 -3.46
N ILE A 128 -23.08 0.66 -3.41
CA ILE A 128 -22.91 2.12 -3.45
C ILE A 128 -23.20 2.72 -4.84
N VAL A 129 -22.96 1.98 -5.93
CA VAL A 129 -23.33 2.40 -7.30
C VAL A 129 -24.85 2.42 -7.47
N GLU A 130 -25.57 1.52 -6.79
CA GLU A 130 -27.04 1.48 -6.85
C GLU A 130 -27.69 2.63 -6.06
N HIS A 131 -27.10 3.02 -4.93
CA HIS A 131 -27.74 3.93 -3.97
C HIS A 131 -27.13 5.34 -3.91
N TYR A 132 -25.96 5.56 -4.50
CA TYR A 132 -25.24 6.85 -4.46
C TYR A 132 -24.75 7.22 -5.87
N ASP A 133 -24.38 8.49 -6.05
CA ASP A 133 -23.83 8.99 -7.31
C ASP A 133 -22.36 8.57 -7.47
N VAL A 134 -22.16 7.28 -7.78
CA VAL A 134 -20.85 6.63 -7.87
C VAL A 134 -20.66 5.96 -9.22
N ASP A 135 -19.57 6.31 -9.90
CA ASP A 135 -19.10 5.67 -11.13
C ASP A 135 -17.84 4.84 -10.87
N VAL A 136 -17.65 3.78 -11.67
CA VAL A 136 -16.52 2.86 -11.51
C VAL A 136 -15.87 2.55 -12.86
N LEU A 137 -14.57 2.81 -12.96
CA LEU A 137 -13.70 2.51 -14.09
C LEU A 137 -12.68 1.44 -13.71
N ARG A 138 -13.05 0.19 -14.04
CA ARG A 138 -12.19 -0.99 -13.90
C ARG A 138 -11.33 -1.17 -15.14
N GLY A 139 -10.13 -1.74 -14.98
CA GLY A 139 -9.23 -1.92 -16.12
C GLY A 139 -8.70 -0.60 -16.68
N HIS A 140 -8.69 0.48 -15.89
CA HIS A 140 -8.20 1.80 -16.30
C HIS A 140 -7.02 2.24 -15.44
N GLU A 141 -5.92 2.64 -16.07
CA GLU A 141 -4.71 3.07 -15.37
C GLU A 141 -4.57 4.60 -15.42
N ILE A 142 -4.15 5.18 -14.30
CA ILE A 142 -3.92 6.62 -14.16
C ILE A 142 -2.55 6.98 -14.75
N ASP A 143 -2.54 7.86 -15.73
CA ASP A 143 -1.32 8.38 -16.35
C ASP A 143 -0.74 9.55 -15.55
N ALA A 144 -1.60 10.51 -15.20
CA ALA A 144 -1.19 11.74 -14.54
C ALA A 144 -2.33 12.35 -13.72
N VAL A 145 -1.95 13.03 -12.63
CA VAL A 145 -2.81 13.91 -11.84
C VAL A 145 -2.23 15.32 -11.93
N ARG A 146 -2.98 16.24 -12.53
CA ARG A 146 -2.57 17.64 -12.70
C ARG A 146 -3.38 18.53 -11.77
N ARG A 147 -2.71 19.35 -10.96
CA ARG A 147 -3.36 20.37 -10.14
C ARG A 147 -3.58 21.66 -10.94
N GLY A 148 -4.84 22.04 -11.15
CA GLY A 148 -5.27 23.26 -11.81
C GLY A 148 -5.00 24.52 -10.98
N ARG A 149 -5.13 25.70 -11.61
CA ARG A 149 -4.97 26.99 -10.92
C ARG A 149 -6.11 27.30 -9.94
N ASP A 150 -7.29 26.78 -10.25
CA ASP A 150 -8.49 26.78 -9.39
C ASP A 150 -8.38 25.79 -8.21
N GLY A 151 -7.27 25.05 -8.14
CA GLY A 151 -7.03 24.04 -7.14
C GLY A 151 -7.89 22.79 -7.29
N ARG A 152 -8.52 22.57 -8.46
CA ARG A 152 -9.09 21.28 -8.85
C ARG A 152 -8.02 20.40 -9.49
N PHE A 153 -8.36 19.15 -9.75
CA PHE A 153 -7.48 18.15 -10.33
C PHE A 153 -8.00 17.68 -11.68
N GLU A 154 -7.13 17.63 -12.68
CA GLU A 154 -7.37 16.90 -13.92
C GLU A 154 -6.68 15.53 -13.80
N ILE A 155 -7.44 14.46 -13.95
CA ILE A 155 -6.94 13.09 -13.85
C ILE A 155 -6.97 12.48 -15.25
N ALA A 156 -5.79 12.26 -15.82
CA ALA A 156 -5.62 11.59 -17.10
C ALA A 156 -5.48 10.07 -16.90
N TYR A 157 -6.18 9.30 -17.71
CA TYR A 157 -6.20 7.83 -17.61
C TYR A 157 -6.47 7.16 -18.96
N HIS A 158 -6.23 5.85 -19.05
CA HIS A 158 -6.51 5.05 -20.25
C HIS A 158 -7.09 3.68 -19.90
N ASP A 159 -7.83 3.06 -20.82
CA ASP A 159 -8.19 1.63 -20.74
C ASP A 159 -6.92 0.81 -20.98
N THR A 160 -6.59 -0.09 -20.05
CA THR A 160 -5.41 -0.97 -20.10
C THR A 160 -5.33 -1.81 -21.38
N ARG A 161 -6.46 -2.06 -22.05
CA ARG A 161 -6.54 -2.76 -23.35
C ARG A 161 -6.36 -1.83 -24.55
N LYS A 162 -6.48 -0.52 -24.37
CA LYS A 162 -6.32 0.52 -25.40
C LYS A 162 -5.45 1.70 -24.88
N PRO A 163 -4.15 1.49 -24.62
CA PRO A 163 -3.31 2.52 -23.97
C PRO A 163 -3.14 3.83 -24.75
N ALA A 164 -3.36 3.80 -26.07
CA ALA A 164 -3.31 5.00 -26.90
C ALA A 164 -4.52 5.94 -26.71
N ALA A 165 -5.64 5.44 -26.20
CA ALA A 165 -6.89 6.19 -26.03
C ALA A 165 -6.97 6.83 -24.64
N ARG A 166 -6.29 7.98 -24.48
CA ARG A 166 -6.29 8.73 -23.24
C ARG A 166 -7.59 9.51 -23.04
N ARG A 167 -8.07 9.53 -21.80
CA ARG A 167 -9.26 10.25 -21.33
C ARG A 167 -8.89 11.11 -20.13
N MET A 168 -9.80 12.01 -19.76
CA MET A 168 -9.60 12.94 -18.66
C MET A 168 -10.91 13.18 -17.93
N VAL A 169 -10.82 13.33 -16.61
CA VAL A 169 -11.89 13.81 -15.74
C VAL A 169 -11.35 14.92 -14.84
N ILE A 170 -12.24 15.77 -14.34
CA ILE A 170 -11.93 16.83 -13.38
C ILE A 170 -12.47 16.43 -12.02
N SER A 171 -11.77 16.83 -10.95
CA SER A 171 -12.29 16.66 -9.59
C SER A 171 -11.86 17.71 -8.59
N ASP A 172 -12.70 17.98 -7.60
CA ASP A 172 -12.35 18.84 -6.46
C ASP A 172 -11.32 18.20 -5.53
N THR A 173 -11.42 16.88 -5.33
CA THR A 173 -10.54 16.13 -4.42
C THR A 173 -10.11 14.80 -5.02
N VAL A 174 -8.91 14.34 -4.66
CA VAL A 174 -8.36 13.06 -5.12
C VAL A 174 -7.85 12.26 -3.93
N VAL A 175 -8.31 11.02 -3.80
CA VAL A 175 -7.73 10.02 -2.89
C VAL A 175 -6.88 9.07 -3.73
N MET A 176 -5.56 9.20 -3.64
CA MET A 176 -4.57 8.50 -4.47
C MET A 176 -3.92 7.34 -3.72
N ASN A 177 -4.43 6.13 -3.93
CA ASN A 177 -4.00 4.90 -3.26
C ASN A 177 -3.54 3.86 -4.29
N LEU A 178 -2.52 4.20 -5.07
CA LEU A 178 -1.97 3.37 -6.17
C LEU A 178 -1.10 2.19 -5.69
N GLY A 179 -0.95 2.04 -4.37
CA GLY A 179 -0.16 0.98 -3.74
C GLY A 179 1.35 1.18 -3.89
N GLY A 180 2.09 0.10 -3.66
CA GLY A 180 3.54 0.09 -3.75
C GLY A 180 4.10 -1.01 -4.65
N ALA A 181 5.38 -0.89 -4.97
CA ALA A 181 6.15 -1.87 -5.72
C ALA A 181 7.56 -2.00 -5.16
N GLN A 182 8.15 -3.15 -5.41
CA GLN A 182 9.58 -3.37 -5.34
C GLN A 182 10.13 -3.29 -6.76
N ARG A 183 11.29 -2.68 -6.91
CA ARG A 183 11.95 -2.50 -8.21
C ARG A 183 13.34 -3.08 -8.14
N VAL A 184 13.72 -3.89 -9.13
CA VAL A 184 15.07 -4.48 -9.16
C VAL A 184 16.15 -3.41 -9.27
N GLU A 185 15.80 -2.27 -9.89
CA GLU A 185 16.64 -1.09 -10.05
C GLU A 185 16.99 -0.44 -8.69
N GLU A 186 16.22 -0.71 -7.63
CA GLU A 186 16.49 -0.19 -6.28
C GLU A 186 17.59 -0.97 -5.55
N VAL A 187 18.04 -2.13 -6.06
CA VAL A 187 19.07 -2.95 -5.40
C VAL A 187 20.38 -2.19 -5.26
N ASP A 188 20.79 -1.43 -6.28
CA ASP A 188 22.01 -0.62 -6.21
C ASP A 188 21.93 0.47 -5.13
N ASP A 189 20.77 1.12 -5.01
CA ASP A 189 20.53 2.14 -3.99
C ASP A 189 20.49 1.55 -2.58
N LEU A 190 19.93 0.35 -2.44
CA LEU A 190 19.96 -0.40 -1.18
C LEU A 190 21.39 -0.77 -0.79
N CYS A 191 22.17 -1.35 -1.70
CA CYS A 191 23.57 -1.69 -1.45
C CYS A 191 24.38 -0.45 -1.07
N ARG A 192 24.18 0.68 -1.77
CA ARG A 192 24.82 1.96 -1.42
C ARG A 192 24.44 2.44 -0.03
N THR A 193 23.18 2.30 0.37
CA THR A 193 22.70 2.66 1.72
C THR A 193 23.33 1.80 2.81
N LEU A 194 23.72 0.57 2.48
CA LEU A 194 24.41 -0.36 3.38
C LEU A 194 25.93 -0.25 3.30
N ASP A 195 26.48 0.62 2.46
CA ASP A 195 27.91 0.74 2.19
C ASP A 195 28.54 -0.60 1.75
N ILE A 196 27.85 -1.33 0.88
CA ILE A 196 28.30 -2.58 0.25
C ILE A 196 28.23 -2.48 -1.28
N PRO A 197 29.07 -3.20 -2.05
CA PRO A 197 29.01 -3.17 -3.50
C PRO A 197 27.72 -3.79 -4.03
N SER A 198 27.25 -3.27 -5.16
CA SER A 198 26.17 -3.87 -5.94
C SER A 198 26.51 -5.29 -6.42
N PRO A 199 25.51 -6.14 -6.68
CA PRO A 199 25.72 -7.43 -7.33
C PRO A 199 26.40 -7.26 -8.70
N ASP A 200 27.22 -8.25 -9.08
CA ASP A 200 27.82 -8.27 -10.41
C ASP A 200 26.74 -8.45 -11.50
N SER A 201 26.95 -7.89 -12.69
CA SER A 201 25.92 -7.84 -13.77
C SER A 201 25.43 -9.20 -14.28
N GLY A 202 26.15 -10.29 -13.99
CA GLY A 202 25.74 -11.66 -14.33
C GLY A 202 24.86 -12.34 -13.28
N ILE A 203 24.58 -11.68 -12.14
CA ILE A 203 23.78 -12.23 -11.05
C ILE A 203 22.31 -11.90 -11.28
N VAL A 204 21.44 -12.90 -11.26
CA VAL A 204 20.00 -12.70 -11.40
C VAL A 204 19.48 -11.94 -10.19
N THR A 205 18.78 -10.84 -10.45
CA THR A 205 18.19 -9.99 -9.43
C THR A 205 16.68 -10.02 -9.56
N CYS A 206 15.99 -10.33 -8.47
CA CYS A 206 14.54 -10.44 -8.42
C CYS A 206 14.00 -9.68 -7.20
N THR A 207 12.68 -9.48 -7.15
CA THR A 207 12.00 -8.91 -5.99
C THR A 207 11.24 -9.97 -5.21
N SER A 208 11.13 -9.84 -3.90
CA SER A 208 10.24 -10.71 -3.10
C SER A 208 8.79 -10.61 -3.55
N ASP A 209 8.34 -9.43 -3.99
CA ASP A 209 6.99 -9.22 -4.50
C ASP A 209 6.69 -10.10 -5.72
N GLU A 210 7.65 -10.30 -6.62
CA GLU A 210 7.56 -11.21 -7.76
C GLU A 210 7.62 -12.67 -7.32
N LEU A 211 8.66 -13.04 -6.57
CA LEU A 211 8.92 -14.45 -6.24
C LEU A 211 7.84 -15.06 -5.33
N LEU A 212 7.24 -14.29 -4.41
CA LEU A 212 6.17 -14.77 -3.54
C LEU A 212 4.84 -15.03 -4.27
N ARG A 213 4.71 -14.62 -5.53
CA ARG A 213 3.56 -14.95 -6.39
C ARG A 213 3.78 -16.22 -7.21
N LEU A 214 4.98 -16.79 -7.17
CA LEU A 214 5.31 -18.00 -7.91
C LEU A 214 4.90 -19.27 -7.14
N THR A 215 4.40 -20.24 -7.90
CA THR A 215 4.30 -21.63 -7.44
C THR A 215 5.69 -22.21 -7.16
N SER A 216 5.76 -23.30 -6.39
CA SER A 216 7.05 -23.97 -6.11
C SER A 216 7.78 -24.38 -7.40
N THR A 217 7.06 -24.92 -8.39
CA THR A 217 7.64 -25.28 -9.69
C THR A 217 8.25 -24.09 -10.41
N GLN A 218 7.53 -22.97 -10.51
CA GLN A 218 8.04 -21.75 -11.15
C GLN A 218 9.25 -21.17 -10.42
N LEU A 219 9.27 -21.24 -9.08
CA LEU A 219 10.41 -20.80 -8.29
C LEU A 219 11.65 -21.66 -8.55
N VAL A 220 11.48 -22.99 -8.64
CA VAL A 220 12.54 -23.93 -9.04
C VAL A 220 13.04 -23.62 -10.44
N ASP A 221 12.15 -23.47 -11.42
CA ASP A 221 12.50 -23.15 -12.81
C ASP A 221 13.26 -21.83 -12.94
N THR A 222 12.98 -20.88 -12.04
CA THR A 222 13.68 -19.59 -11.99
C THR A 222 15.13 -19.76 -11.56
N PHE A 223 15.42 -20.55 -10.52
CA PHE A 223 16.75 -20.59 -9.89
C PHE A 223 17.61 -21.82 -10.25
N ALA A 224 17.01 -22.99 -10.43
CA ALA A 224 17.73 -24.23 -10.69
C ALA A 224 18.70 -24.17 -11.89
N PRO A 225 18.40 -23.48 -13.01
CA PRO A 225 19.33 -23.35 -14.13
C PRO A 225 20.64 -22.64 -13.78
N MET A 226 20.68 -21.87 -12.68
CA MET A 226 21.86 -21.14 -12.22
C MET A 226 22.71 -21.90 -11.22
N PHE A 227 22.21 -23.02 -10.71
CA PHE A 227 22.90 -23.82 -9.71
C PHE A 227 24.04 -24.60 -10.36
N ALA A 228 25.22 -24.47 -9.79
CA ALA A 228 26.35 -25.29 -10.15
C ALA A 228 26.03 -26.74 -9.78
N PRO A 229 26.39 -27.73 -10.64
CA PRO A 229 26.20 -29.12 -10.31
C PRO A 229 27.06 -29.49 -9.09
N ALA A 230 26.64 -30.50 -8.33
CA ALA A 230 27.36 -30.94 -7.13
C ALA A 230 28.84 -31.28 -7.39
N SER A 231 29.19 -31.69 -8.62
CA SER A 231 30.56 -31.97 -9.06
C SER A 231 31.47 -30.72 -9.11
N ALA A 232 30.90 -29.53 -9.29
CA ALA A 232 31.66 -28.27 -9.41
C ALA A 232 32.20 -27.76 -8.06
N ARG A 233 31.79 -28.35 -6.93
CA ARG A 233 32.20 -27.96 -5.56
C ARG A 233 32.06 -26.45 -5.27
N ARG A 234 31.11 -25.79 -5.93
CA ARG A 234 30.78 -24.38 -5.71
C ARG A 234 29.47 -24.32 -4.92
N THR A 235 29.45 -23.49 -3.88
CA THR A 235 28.24 -23.23 -3.10
C THR A 235 27.23 -22.45 -3.93
N ASN A 236 26.01 -22.97 -4.04
CA ASN A 236 24.87 -22.27 -4.60
C ASN A 236 24.25 -21.39 -3.51
N ARG A 237 24.47 -20.08 -3.62
CA ARG A 237 24.01 -19.09 -2.64
C ARG A 237 23.01 -18.11 -3.24
N ILE A 238 21.91 -17.87 -2.54
CA ILE A 238 21.01 -16.73 -2.83
C ILE A 238 21.13 -15.71 -1.69
N THR A 239 21.30 -14.44 -2.02
CA THR A 239 21.32 -13.35 -1.03
C THR A 239 19.99 -12.59 -1.03
N ILE A 240 19.38 -12.42 0.14
CA ILE A 240 18.19 -11.60 0.36
C ILE A 240 18.62 -10.29 1.01
N ILE A 241 18.20 -9.15 0.47
CA ILE A 241 18.40 -7.84 1.07
C ILE A 241 17.11 -7.41 1.76
N GLY A 242 17.09 -7.40 3.09
CA GLY A 242 15.95 -7.05 3.92
C GLY A 242 15.85 -7.95 5.16
N GLY A 243 15.21 -7.45 6.22
CA GLY A 243 15.06 -8.17 7.50
C GLY A 243 13.63 -8.15 8.07
N SER A 244 12.63 -8.00 7.21
CA SER A 244 11.20 -7.92 7.58
C SER A 244 10.45 -9.22 7.22
N HIS A 245 9.13 -9.24 7.42
CA HIS A 245 8.28 -10.40 7.13
C HIS A 245 8.53 -11.01 5.75
N SER A 246 8.56 -10.20 4.68
CA SER A 246 8.81 -10.69 3.32
C SER A 246 10.17 -11.38 3.17
N ALA A 247 11.21 -10.91 3.88
CA ALA A 247 12.54 -11.51 3.81
C ALA A 247 12.56 -12.91 4.46
N PHE A 248 11.91 -13.08 5.62
CA PHE A 248 11.82 -14.38 6.29
C PHE A 248 10.88 -15.35 5.57
N THR A 249 9.78 -14.87 4.99
CA THR A 249 8.94 -15.68 4.10
C THR A 249 9.72 -16.12 2.86
N MET A 250 10.55 -15.25 2.27
CA MET A 250 11.43 -15.65 1.17
C MET A 250 12.49 -16.67 1.61
N ALA A 251 13.11 -16.49 2.77
CA ALA A 251 14.07 -17.45 3.30
C ALA A 251 13.43 -18.84 3.47
N GLU A 252 12.20 -18.91 3.99
CA GLU A 252 11.44 -20.16 4.07
C GLU A 252 11.15 -20.77 2.69
N ARG A 253 10.59 -19.99 1.76
CA ARG A 253 10.24 -20.46 0.41
C ARG A 253 11.47 -20.99 -0.32
N LEU A 254 12.57 -20.24 -0.32
CA LEU A 254 13.82 -20.67 -0.95
C LEU A 254 14.38 -21.93 -0.27
N ALA A 255 14.38 -21.99 1.06
CA ALA A 255 14.91 -23.15 1.78
C ALA A 255 14.10 -24.43 1.49
N THR A 256 12.78 -24.30 1.47
CA THR A 256 11.83 -25.42 1.29
C THR A 256 11.80 -25.90 -0.16
N ASP A 257 11.64 -24.98 -1.11
CA ASP A 257 11.43 -25.35 -2.52
C ASP A 257 12.74 -25.62 -3.27
N LEU A 258 13.82 -24.92 -2.92
CA LEU A 258 15.09 -25.01 -3.67
C LEU A 258 16.15 -25.87 -2.97
N GLY A 259 15.94 -26.25 -1.71
CA GLY A 259 16.91 -27.07 -0.97
C GLY A 259 17.21 -28.39 -1.68
N SER A 260 16.17 -29.10 -2.11
CA SER A 260 16.33 -30.35 -2.88
C SER A 260 16.74 -30.12 -4.34
N ALA A 261 16.60 -28.89 -4.85
CA ALA A 261 17.02 -28.51 -6.20
C ALA A 261 18.52 -28.13 -6.27
N GLY A 262 19.21 -28.06 -5.13
CA GLY A 262 20.65 -27.81 -5.06
C GLY A 262 21.04 -26.44 -4.47
N LEU A 263 20.11 -25.72 -3.84
CA LEU A 263 20.46 -24.54 -3.04
C LEU A 263 21.22 -24.98 -1.77
N ASP A 264 22.37 -24.38 -1.50
CA ASP A 264 23.19 -24.71 -0.33
C ASP A 264 23.04 -23.67 0.79
N GLU A 265 22.92 -22.40 0.43
CA GLU A 265 23.00 -21.30 1.39
C GLU A 265 22.12 -20.10 1.01
N ILE A 266 21.56 -19.48 2.05
CA ILE A 266 20.82 -18.23 1.98
C ILE A 266 21.54 -17.23 2.89
N ALA A 267 21.95 -16.10 2.33
CA ALA A 267 22.43 -14.97 3.13
C ALA A 267 21.32 -13.93 3.24
N LEU A 268 20.94 -13.52 4.45
CA LEU A 268 19.95 -12.49 4.69
C LEU A 268 20.67 -11.26 5.25
N VAL A 269 20.85 -10.26 4.40
CA VAL A 269 21.54 -9.00 4.71
C VAL A 269 20.51 -7.97 5.18
N HIS A 270 20.68 -7.45 6.38
CA HIS A 270 19.77 -6.48 6.99
C HIS A 270 20.55 -5.30 7.61
N ARG A 271 19.82 -4.24 7.96
CA ARG A 271 20.38 -2.96 8.48
C ARG A 271 20.01 -2.64 9.92
N SER A 272 19.18 -3.48 10.51
CA SER A 272 18.61 -3.27 11.85
C SER A 272 18.42 -4.63 12.50
N PRO A 273 18.43 -4.71 13.84
CA PRO A 273 18.17 -5.95 14.56
C PRO A 273 16.89 -6.65 14.10
N ILE A 274 16.92 -7.98 14.07
CA ILE A 274 15.72 -8.78 13.83
C ILE A 274 14.83 -8.71 15.07
N ARG A 275 13.68 -8.07 14.93
CA ARG A 275 12.74 -7.83 16.03
C ARG A 275 11.63 -8.87 16.02
N LEU A 276 11.31 -9.39 17.19
CA LEU A 276 10.24 -10.36 17.39
C LEU A 276 9.05 -9.68 18.08
N PHE A 277 7.84 -9.97 17.59
CA PHE A 277 6.60 -9.46 18.19
C PHE A 277 6.18 -10.31 19.39
N PHE A 278 5.74 -9.65 20.47
CA PHE A 278 5.06 -10.30 21.60
C PHE A 278 3.83 -9.49 22.01
N GLU A 279 2.77 -10.16 22.46
CA GLU A 279 1.57 -9.47 22.93
C GLU A 279 1.84 -8.73 24.24
N THR A 280 2.74 -9.27 25.07
CA THR A 280 3.13 -8.67 26.35
C THR A 280 4.64 -8.71 26.59
N GLU A 281 5.12 -7.84 27.49
CA GLU A 281 6.51 -7.85 27.96
C GLU A 281 6.84 -9.14 28.73
N ASP A 282 5.88 -9.71 29.45
CA ASP A 282 6.09 -10.92 30.23
C ASP A 282 6.23 -12.15 29.35
N GLU A 283 5.51 -12.23 28.23
CA GLU A 283 5.74 -13.24 27.19
C GLU A 283 7.15 -13.14 26.61
N ALA A 284 7.60 -11.93 26.28
CA ALA A 284 8.95 -11.71 25.77
C ALA A 284 10.01 -12.16 26.79
N ARG A 285 9.83 -11.83 28.08
CA ARG A 285 10.71 -12.27 29.16
C ARG A 285 10.71 -13.79 29.35
N ALA A 286 9.54 -14.42 29.34
CA ALA A 286 9.41 -15.88 29.45
C ALA A 286 10.11 -16.60 28.29
N TRP A 287 10.15 -15.95 27.11
CA TRP A 287 10.89 -16.43 25.95
C TRP A 287 12.41 -16.18 26.02
N GLY A 288 12.88 -15.36 26.97
CA GLY A 288 14.28 -14.92 27.06
C GLY A 288 14.64 -13.83 26.05
N TYR A 289 13.65 -13.15 25.47
CA TYR A 289 13.85 -12.01 24.59
C TYR A 289 14.23 -10.78 25.41
N ASN A 290 15.33 -10.12 25.04
CA ASN A 290 15.73 -8.87 25.69
C ASN A 290 14.85 -7.71 25.19
N VAL A 291 14.12 -7.07 26.09
CA VAL A 291 13.22 -5.96 25.78
C VAL A 291 13.79 -4.67 26.36
N ASP A 292 13.94 -3.65 25.53
CA ASP A 292 14.09 -2.28 26.00
C ASP A 292 12.70 -1.71 26.34
N PRO A 293 12.36 -1.50 27.64
CA PRO A 293 11.01 -1.09 28.02
C PRO A 293 10.64 0.32 27.55
N VAL A 294 11.62 1.13 27.16
CA VAL A 294 11.41 2.48 26.62
C VAL A 294 11.24 2.44 25.11
N ASN A 295 12.10 1.70 24.41
CA ASN A 295 12.18 1.76 22.96
C ASN A 295 11.35 0.68 22.24
N ASP A 296 11.15 -0.49 22.86
CA ASP A 296 10.54 -1.65 22.18
C ASP A 296 9.06 -1.85 22.52
N ILE A 297 8.55 -1.16 23.56
CA ILE A 297 7.15 -1.30 23.99
C ILE A 297 6.31 -0.16 23.42
N CYS A 298 5.22 -0.51 22.72
CA CYS A 298 4.25 0.48 22.28
C CYS A 298 3.53 1.11 23.50
N PRO A 299 3.54 2.43 23.67
CA PRO A 299 2.97 3.07 24.85
C PRO A 299 1.44 2.94 24.91
N ILE A 300 0.78 2.78 23.75
CA ILE A 300 -0.69 2.63 23.68
C ILE A 300 -1.10 1.19 23.97
N THR A 301 -0.53 0.22 23.26
CA THR A 301 -1.02 -1.17 23.31
C THR A 301 -0.26 -2.05 24.28
N ARG A 302 0.86 -1.58 24.85
CA ARG A 302 1.77 -2.35 25.72
C ARG A 302 2.39 -3.60 25.08
N ARG A 303 2.27 -3.72 23.76
CA ARG A 303 2.85 -4.80 22.95
C ARG A 303 4.32 -4.52 22.65
N VAL A 304 5.12 -5.56 22.58
CA VAL A 304 6.55 -5.48 22.24
C VAL A 304 6.71 -5.55 20.72
N ASN A 305 7.50 -4.63 20.15
CA ASN A 305 7.75 -4.51 18.72
C ASN A 305 6.45 -4.58 17.89
N ARG A 306 5.41 -3.81 18.28
CA ARG A 306 4.07 -3.84 17.67
C ARG A 306 4.12 -3.71 16.14
N SER A 307 4.95 -2.82 15.62
CA SER A 307 4.99 -2.50 14.19
C SER A 307 6.20 -3.11 13.47
N SER A 308 7.32 -3.28 14.16
CA SER A 308 8.57 -3.81 13.60
C SER A 308 8.74 -5.33 13.75
N GLY A 309 8.06 -5.92 14.73
CA GLY A 309 8.26 -7.31 15.13
C GLY A 309 7.70 -8.30 14.10
N LEU A 310 8.46 -9.35 13.82
CA LEU A 310 8.01 -10.50 13.04
C LEU A 310 6.91 -11.25 13.78
N ARG A 311 5.88 -11.68 13.06
CA ARG A 311 4.67 -12.33 13.60
C ARG A 311 4.44 -13.69 12.97
N TYR A 312 3.74 -14.57 13.71
CA TYR A 312 3.26 -15.88 13.25
C TYR A 312 4.35 -16.67 12.52
N ARG A 313 4.12 -17.07 11.27
CA ARG A 313 5.09 -17.87 10.52
C ARG A 313 6.46 -17.21 10.40
N ALA A 314 6.51 -15.90 10.11
CA ALA A 314 7.79 -15.20 10.01
C ALA A 314 8.55 -15.15 11.36
N PHE A 315 7.82 -15.07 12.49
CA PHE A 315 8.40 -15.19 13.82
C PHE A 315 9.05 -16.57 14.01
N GLU A 316 8.33 -17.64 13.68
CA GLU A 316 8.82 -19.03 13.81
C GLU A 316 10.09 -19.25 12.98
N ILE A 317 10.07 -18.82 11.72
CA ILE A 317 11.21 -18.96 10.81
C ILE A 317 12.40 -18.16 11.32
N ALA A 318 12.20 -16.94 11.81
CA ALA A 318 13.26 -16.16 12.39
C ALA A 318 13.88 -16.85 13.60
N CYS A 319 13.06 -17.43 14.48
CA CYS A 319 13.55 -18.19 15.64
C CYS A 319 14.39 -19.40 15.23
N GLN A 320 13.96 -20.15 14.22
CA GLN A 320 14.71 -21.30 13.69
C GLN A 320 16.05 -20.86 13.11
N VAL A 321 16.06 -19.81 12.29
CA VAL A 321 17.28 -19.28 11.69
C VAL A 321 18.24 -18.74 12.75
N MET A 322 17.76 -17.99 13.74
CA MET A 322 18.61 -17.43 14.80
C MET A 322 19.20 -18.50 15.71
N SER A 323 18.49 -19.60 15.97
CA SER A 323 18.95 -20.67 16.88
C SER A 323 19.75 -21.77 16.19
N GLN A 324 19.44 -22.08 14.93
CA GLN A 324 19.99 -23.25 14.22
C GLN A 324 20.75 -22.87 12.94
N GLY A 325 20.72 -21.61 12.52
CA GLY A 325 21.30 -21.17 11.25
C GLY A 325 20.65 -21.82 10.03
N ARG A 326 19.37 -22.23 10.13
CA ARG A 326 18.58 -22.85 9.04
C ARG A 326 17.08 -22.85 9.33
N VAL A 327 16.29 -23.09 8.29
CA VAL A 327 14.86 -23.39 8.43
C VAL A 327 14.72 -24.87 8.83
N ALA A 328 13.82 -25.17 9.76
CA ALA A 328 13.63 -26.52 10.26
C ALA A 328 13.17 -27.47 9.14
N GLY A 329 13.82 -28.64 9.03
CA GLY A 329 13.49 -29.65 8.03
C GLY A 329 14.05 -29.39 6.61
N THR A 330 14.78 -28.30 6.39
CA THR A 330 15.35 -27.98 5.06
C THR A 330 16.86 -28.24 4.98
N LEU A 331 17.42 -28.25 3.78
CA LEU A 331 18.86 -28.44 3.54
C LEU A 331 19.70 -27.15 3.58
N PRO A 332 19.23 -25.99 3.09
CA PRO A 332 20.09 -24.80 3.02
C PRO A 332 20.46 -24.26 4.40
N ARG A 333 21.69 -23.77 4.54
CA ARG A 333 22.07 -22.92 5.68
C ARG A 333 21.52 -21.51 5.47
N VAL A 334 21.16 -20.85 6.55
CA VAL A 334 20.71 -19.45 6.54
C VAL A 334 21.62 -18.64 7.45
N GLU A 335 22.25 -17.62 6.88
CA GLU A 335 23.12 -16.70 7.58
C GLU A 335 22.45 -15.33 7.71
N LEU A 336 22.43 -14.76 8.92
CA LEU A 336 21.98 -13.39 9.18
C LEU A 336 23.19 -12.46 9.22
N ILE A 337 23.16 -11.37 8.47
CA ILE A 337 24.24 -10.38 8.40
C ILE A 337 23.67 -9.00 8.65
N ASP A 338 24.00 -8.42 9.82
CA ASP A 338 23.71 -7.02 10.12
C ASP A 338 24.79 -6.13 9.49
N ALA A 339 24.55 -5.69 8.25
CA ALA A 339 25.49 -4.83 7.53
C ALA A 339 25.68 -3.45 8.20
N ALA A 340 24.79 -3.06 9.12
CA ALA A 340 24.95 -1.82 9.89
C ALA A 340 25.83 -2.00 11.14
N ALA A 341 26.16 -3.22 11.55
CA ALA A 341 26.89 -3.48 12.79
C ALA A 341 28.37 -3.07 12.73
N GLY A 342 29.01 -3.15 11.56
CA GLY A 342 30.44 -2.89 11.44
C GLY A 342 31.03 -3.18 10.07
N GLU A 343 32.31 -2.85 9.90
CA GLU A 343 33.06 -3.07 8.65
C GLU A 343 33.22 -4.56 8.32
N ILE A 344 33.37 -5.40 9.35
CA ILE A 344 33.50 -6.86 9.19
C ILE A 344 32.22 -7.44 8.58
N GLU A 345 31.06 -7.04 9.10
CA GLU A 345 29.74 -7.48 8.62
C GLU A 345 29.46 -6.94 7.22
N ARG A 346 29.85 -5.70 6.92
CA ARG A 346 29.79 -5.15 5.55
C ARG A 346 30.64 -5.94 4.57
N ALA A 347 31.89 -6.26 4.94
CA ALA A 347 32.76 -7.09 4.11
C ALA A 347 32.19 -8.50 3.89
N ARG A 348 31.54 -9.07 4.91
CA ARG A 348 30.85 -10.36 4.84
C ARG A 348 29.63 -10.32 3.92
N ALA A 349 28.79 -9.29 4.03
CA ALA A 349 27.66 -9.04 3.13
C ALA A 349 28.13 -8.85 1.68
N ALA A 350 29.16 -8.05 1.46
CA ALA A 350 29.78 -7.83 0.15
C ALA A 350 30.27 -9.14 -0.48
N ASN A 351 30.91 -10.01 0.31
CA ASN A 351 31.36 -11.32 -0.14
C ASN A 351 30.17 -12.21 -0.55
N CYS A 352 29.12 -12.25 0.28
CA CYS A 352 27.91 -13.02 -0.03
C CYS A 352 27.26 -12.56 -1.34
N LEU A 353 27.10 -11.25 -1.54
CA LEU A 353 26.54 -10.68 -2.77
C LEU A 353 27.36 -11.09 -4.00
N ARG A 354 28.69 -10.94 -3.96
CA ARG A 354 29.58 -11.28 -5.08
C ARG A 354 29.51 -12.74 -5.50
N HIS A 355 29.32 -13.66 -4.54
CA HIS A 355 29.34 -15.10 -4.81
C HIS A 355 27.94 -15.71 -4.94
N SER A 356 26.89 -14.89 -4.92
CA SER A 356 25.52 -15.36 -5.09
C SER A 356 25.23 -15.74 -6.53
N CYS A 357 24.40 -16.77 -6.73
CA CYS A 357 23.77 -17.05 -8.01
C CYS A 357 22.52 -16.20 -8.23
N GLY A 358 21.94 -15.64 -7.16
CA GLY A 358 20.84 -14.69 -7.26
C GLY A 358 20.72 -13.76 -6.05
N VAL A 359 20.11 -12.60 -6.27
CA VAL A 359 19.84 -11.58 -5.25
C VAL A 359 18.35 -11.26 -5.22
N VAL A 360 17.77 -11.23 -4.02
CA VAL A 360 16.34 -10.95 -3.80
C VAL A 360 16.17 -9.66 -3.00
N HIS A 361 15.58 -8.65 -3.64
CA HIS A 361 15.14 -7.42 -2.99
C HIS A 361 13.93 -7.70 -2.07
N SER A 362 14.09 -7.54 -0.75
CA SER A 362 13.03 -7.69 0.27
C SER A 362 13.00 -6.52 1.26
N ALA A 363 13.49 -5.34 0.88
CA ALA A 363 13.74 -4.23 1.79
C ALA A 363 12.55 -3.27 2.03
N GLY A 364 11.33 -3.68 1.65
CA GLY A 364 10.12 -2.86 1.74
C GLY A 364 9.52 -2.56 0.37
N TYR A 365 8.58 -1.62 0.30
CA TYR A 365 7.91 -1.22 -0.94
C TYR A 365 7.99 0.29 -1.10
N GLY A 366 8.40 0.74 -2.29
CA GLY A 366 8.28 2.14 -2.70
C GLY A 366 6.88 2.44 -3.24
N PRO A 367 6.44 3.71 -3.28
CA PRO A 367 5.15 4.07 -3.83
C PRO A 367 5.08 3.87 -5.34
N ASN A 368 3.90 3.46 -5.82
CA ASN A 368 3.51 3.64 -7.20
C ASN A 368 2.99 5.07 -7.36
N LEU A 369 3.63 5.83 -8.24
CA LEU A 369 3.24 7.21 -8.52
C LEU A 369 2.96 7.36 -10.00
N SER A 370 1.74 7.81 -10.33
CA SER A 370 1.47 8.46 -11.60
C SER A 370 2.11 9.85 -11.61
N ALA A 371 2.27 10.46 -12.78
CA ALA A 371 2.86 11.79 -12.87
C ALA A 371 1.99 12.80 -12.10
N LEU A 372 2.53 13.39 -11.03
CA LEU A 372 1.88 14.48 -10.29
C LEU A 372 2.47 15.81 -10.75
N VAL A 373 1.67 16.63 -11.42
CA VAL A 373 2.13 17.86 -12.08
C VAL A 373 1.29 19.08 -11.73
N ASP A 374 1.88 20.27 -11.82
CA ASP A 374 1.17 21.54 -11.67
C ASP A 374 0.42 21.94 -12.96
N TYR A 375 -0.27 23.07 -12.91
CA TYR A 375 -1.02 23.62 -14.04
C TYR A 375 -0.16 23.94 -15.28
N ARG A 376 1.17 23.97 -15.15
CA ARG A 376 2.14 24.16 -16.25
C ARG A 376 2.72 22.84 -16.76
N GLY A 377 2.30 21.71 -16.18
CA GLY A 377 2.85 20.40 -16.48
C GLY A 377 4.20 20.11 -15.82
N LYS A 378 4.67 20.94 -14.88
CA LYS A 378 5.90 20.68 -14.13
C LYS A 378 5.61 19.71 -12.99
N THR A 379 6.46 18.72 -12.79
CA THR A 379 6.36 17.78 -11.66
C THR A 379 6.30 18.53 -10.33
N ILE A 380 5.35 18.15 -9.48
CA ILE A 380 5.26 18.61 -8.10
C ILE A 380 6.15 17.67 -7.26
N PRO A 381 7.31 18.13 -6.77
CA PRO A 381 8.21 17.28 -6.00
C PRO A 381 7.60 17.01 -4.62
N LEU A 382 7.52 15.74 -4.24
CA LEU A 382 7.03 15.29 -2.95
C LEU A 382 8.19 15.01 -1.99
N GLN A 383 7.92 15.11 -0.69
CA GLN A 383 8.82 14.61 0.34
C GLN A 383 8.70 13.10 0.48
N PHE A 384 9.84 12.43 0.59
CA PHE A 384 9.93 11.01 0.84
C PHE A 384 10.76 10.75 2.10
N CYS A 385 10.30 9.81 2.91
CA CYS A 385 11.03 9.33 4.07
C CYS A 385 10.80 7.83 4.23
N GLN A 386 11.86 7.07 4.54
CA GLN A 386 11.77 5.62 4.80
C GLN A 386 10.96 4.87 3.73
N GLY A 387 11.24 5.16 2.46
CA GLY A 387 10.66 4.47 1.31
C GLY A 387 9.21 4.83 0.94
N GLY A 388 8.59 5.84 1.56
CA GLY A 388 7.24 6.27 1.20
C GLY A 388 7.05 7.78 1.16
N ILE A 389 5.85 8.21 0.76
CA ILE A 389 5.45 9.62 0.67
C ILE A 389 5.18 10.17 2.08
N GLU A 390 5.80 11.29 2.45
CA GLU A 390 5.44 11.99 3.70
C GLU A 390 4.06 12.64 3.55
N VAL A 391 3.22 12.43 4.56
CA VAL A 391 1.86 12.96 4.63
C VAL A 391 1.63 13.67 5.95
N ASP A 392 0.70 14.62 5.97
CA ASP A 392 0.24 15.25 7.20
C ASP A 392 -0.72 14.34 8.01
N ARG A 393 -1.31 14.90 9.08
CA ARG A 393 -2.19 14.16 10.01
C ARG A 393 -3.48 13.62 9.38
N VAL A 394 -3.89 14.13 8.22
CA VAL A 394 -5.09 13.71 7.49
C VAL A 394 -4.76 13.05 6.15
N GLY A 395 -3.49 12.78 5.87
CA GLY A 395 -3.07 12.06 4.68
C GLY A 395 -2.82 12.93 3.45
N ARG A 396 -2.68 14.25 3.59
CA ARG A 396 -2.26 15.10 2.47
C ARG A 396 -0.76 14.96 2.25
N PRO A 397 -0.29 14.66 1.02
CA PRO A 397 1.13 14.55 0.75
C PRO A 397 1.82 15.92 0.89
N LEU A 398 3.04 15.90 1.43
CA LEU A 398 3.86 17.10 1.61
C LEU A 398 4.71 17.34 0.37
N GLY A 399 4.65 18.55 -0.17
CA GLY A 399 5.56 19.03 -1.19
C GLY A 399 6.97 19.23 -0.62
N ALA A 400 7.97 19.36 -1.50
CA ALA A 400 9.36 19.60 -1.10
C ALA A 400 9.54 20.86 -0.21
N ASP A 401 8.64 21.83 -0.31
CA ASP A 401 8.58 23.03 0.54
C ASP A 401 7.97 22.78 1.94
N GLY A 402 7.58 21.55 2.24
CA GLY A 402 6.94 21.15 3.51
C GLY A 402 5.46 21.47 3.60
N LYS A 403 4.85 22.02 2.54
CA LYS A 403 3.42 22.34 2.53
C LYS A 403 2.60 21.14 2.05
N ALA A 404 1.46 20.92 2.69
CA ALA A 404 0.50 19.93 2.24
C ALA A 404 -0.12 20.35 0.90
N ILE A 405 -0.38 19.37 0.03
CA ILE A 405 -1.10 19.59 -1.22
C ILE A 405 -2.61 19.51 -0.95
N ASP A 406 -3.27 20.66 -0.88
CA ASP A 406 -4.71 20.72 -0.58
C ASP A 406 -5.55 20.00 -1.63
N GLY A 407 -6.54 19.23 -1.16
CA GLY A 407 -7.45 18.42 -1.97
C GLY A 407 -6.88 17.09 -2.46
N LEU A 408 -5.58 16.83 -2.27
CA LEU A 408 -4.96 15.54 -2.58
C LEU A 408 -4.71 14.76 -1.28
N PHE A 409 -5.11 13.50 -1.25
CA PHE A 409 -4.95 12.62 -0.10
C PHE A 409 -4.32 11.29 -0.56
N THR A 410 -3.52 10.66 0.29
CA THR A 410 -2.92 9.35 0.00
C THR A 410 -2.63 8.59 1.28
N PHE A 411 -2.85 7.28 1.25
CA PHE A 411 -2.45 6.35 2.30
C PHE A 411 -2.39 4.92 1.78
N GLY A 412 -1.91 4.01 2.62
CA GLY A 412 -1.70 2.61 2.22
C GLY A 412 -0.26 2.34 1.83
N LEU A 413 -0.01 1.20 1.18
CA LEU A 413 1.34 0.79 0.79
C LEU A 413 2.00 1.87 -0.11
N GLY A 414 3.19 2.36 0.27
CA GLY A 414 3.88 3.45 -0.42
C GLY A 414 3.62 4.86 0.15
N SER A 415 2.53 5.05 0.90
CA SER A 415 2.15 6.32 1.54
C SER A 415 1.64 6.12 2.97
N GLY A 416 2.12 5.07 3.63
CA GLY A 416 1.66 4.70 4.97
C GLY A 416 2.05 5.75 6.01
N PHE A 417 1.20 5.95 7.01
CA PHE A 417 1.44 6.92 8.06
C PHE A 417 2.65 6.51 8.90
N ARG A 418 3.42 7.50 9.35
CA ARG A 418 4.43 7.28 10.39
C ARG A 418 3.76 7.08 11.74
N PRO A 419 4.42 6.40 12.69
CA PRO A 419 3.97 6.41 14.08
C PRO A 419 3.75 7.84 14.59
N GLN A 420 2.58 8.06 15.14
CA GLN A 420 2.19 9.29 15.84
C GLN A 420 1.58 8.88 17.18
N PRO A 421 1.58 9.76 18.21
CA PRO A 421 1.05 9.44 19.53
C PRO A 421 -0.37 8.86 19.53
N GLU A 422 -1.19 9.18 18.52
CA GLU A 422 -2.57 8.73 18.41
C GLU A 422 -2.71 7.40 17.65
N ILE A 423 -1.81 7.11 16.70
CA ILE A 423 -1.80 5.84 15.94
C ILE A 423 -1.07 4.75 16.73
N GLY A 424 -0.01 5.16 17.43
CA GLY A 424 0.83 4.34 18.29
C GLY A 424 1.80 3.44 17.54
N SER A 425 3.00 3.32 18.10
CA SER A 425 3.98 2.29 17.79
C SER A 425 5.05 2.32 18.88
N GLU A 426 5.92 1.32 18.93
CA GLU A 426 7.14 1.37 19.74
C GLU A 426 8.09 2.48 19.24
N PRO A 427 8.77 3.24 20.12
CA PRO A 427 9.67 4.34 19.71
C PRO A 427 10.82 3.92 18.80
N ALA A 428 11.30 2.68 18.91
CA ALA A 428 12.33 2.13 18.02
C ALA A 428 11.86 1.99 16.56
N PHE A 429 10.55 1.97 16.30
CA PHE A 429 10.04 1.83 14.95
C PHE A 429 10.03 3.17 14.21
N THR A 430 10.94 3.30 13.26
CA THR A 430 11.05 4.48 12.38
C THR A 430 10.37 4.30 11.02
N GLY A 431 9.76 3.14 10.78
CA GLY A 431 9.14 2.79 9.51
C GLY A 431 7.76 3.42 9.30
N ARG A 432 6.98 2.78 8.42
CA ARG A 432 5.61 3.19 8.08
C ARG A 432 4.62 2.12 8.50
N ILE A 433 3.45 2.56 8.95
CA ILE A 433 2.39 1.69 9.41
C ILE A 433 1.58 1.23 8.21
N TYR A 434 1.63 -0.07 7.94
CA TYR A 434 0.85 -0.74 6.92
C TYR A 434 0.01 -1.84 7.56
N GLY A 435 -1.30 -1.83 7.33
CA GLY A 435 -2.19 -2.87 7.82
C GLY A 435 -3.60 -2.68 7.29
N VAL A 436 -4.19 -3.77 6.78
CA VAL A 436 -5.56 -3.73 6.21
C VAL A 436 -6.56 -3.18 7.23
N TRP A 437 -6.50 -3.68 8.46
CA TRP A 437 -7.38 -3.21 9.54
C TRP A 437 -7.26 -1.70 9.78
N ILE A 438 -6.04 -1.16 9.85
CA ILE A 438 -5.87 0.26 10.18
C ILE A 438 -6.36 1.18 9.04
N PHE A 439 -6.26 0.72 7.80
CA PHE A 439 -6.81 1.43 6.63
C PHE A 439 -8.33 1.53 6.70
N HIS A 440 -8.99 0.50 7.24
CA HIS A 440 -10.45 0.40 7.32
C HIS A 440 -11.03 1.03 8.60
N HIS A 441 -10.17 1.55 9.47
CA HIS A 441 -10.50 2.13 10.77
C HIS A 441 -9.78 3.47 10.93
N GLU A 442 -8.74 3.53 11.77
CA GLU A 442 -8.09 4.76 12.21
C GLU A 442 -7.59 5.67 11.07
N ILE A 443 -6.91 5.10 10.06
CA ILE A 443 -6.38 5.91 8.94
C ILE A 443 -7.51 6.31 7.98
N GLY A 444 -8.43 5.39 7.67
CA GLY A 444 -9.59 5.68 6.83
C GLY A 444 -10.44 6.84 7.39
N MET A 445 -10.63 6.87 8.71
CA MET A 445 -11.28 7.97 9.43
C MET A 445 -10.59 9.32 9.18
N ARG A 446 -9.27 9.37 9.36
CA ARG A 446 -8.50 10.62 9.25
C ARG A 446 -8.53 11.20 7.85
N VAL A 447 -8.37 10.33 6.86
CA VAL A 447 -8.41 10.72 5.45
C VAL A 447 -9.82 11.18 5.08
N LEU A 448 -10.86 10.47 5.52
CA LEU A 448 -12.25 10.91 5.31
C LEU A 448 -12.52 12.28 5.91
N ALA A 449 -12.06 12.56 7.13
CA ALA A 449 -12.22 13.87 7.74
C ALA A 449 -11.54 14.98 6.91
N GLY A 450 -10.33 14.71 6.40
CA GLY A 450 -9.63 15.62 5.48
C GLY A 450 -10.40 15.88 4.19
N VAL A 451 -10.91 14.82 3.55
CA VAL A 451 -11.70 14.91 2.31
C VAL A 451 -12.98 15.73 2.53
N LEU A 452 -13.75 15.44 3.59
CA LEU A 452 -14.99 16.16 3.89
C LEU A 452 -14.75 17.64 4.16
N THR A 453 -13.65 17.98 4.84
CA THR A 453 -13.26 19.37 5.08
C THR A 453 -12.97 20.08 3.76
N ALA A 454 -12.17 19.47 2.88
CA ALA A 454 -11.84 20.04 1.56
C ALA A 454 -13.09 20.22 0.68
N LEU A 455 -14.02 19.25 0.69
CA LEU A 455 -15.28 19.35 -0.05
C LEU A 455 -16.18 20.48 0.46
N ALA A 456 -16.24 20.67 1.79
CA ALA A 456 -17.01 21.75 2.39
C ALA A 456 -16.43 23.13 2.04
N GLU A 457 -15.10 23.29 2.10
CA GLU A 457 -14.40 24.51 1.71
C GLU A 457 -14.65 24.86 0.23
N LYS A 458 -14.57 23.87 -0.66
CA LYS A 458 -14.85 24.05 -2.10
C LYS A 458 -16.30 24.45 -2.36
N SER A 459 -17.25 23.86 -1.64
CA SER A 459 -18.67 24.21 -1.76
C SER A 459 -18.92 25.66 -1.34
N ALA A 460 -18.34 26.09 -0.20
CA ALA A 460 -18.46 27.46 0.29
C ALA A 460 -17.81 28.49 -0.66
N MET A 461 -16.67 28.15 -1.27
CA MET A 461 -16.02 29.01 -2.28
C MET A 461 -16.92 29.20 -3.52
N ARG A 462 -17.54 28.13 -4.03
CA ARG A 462 -18.45 28.20 -5.19
C ARG A 462 -19.70 29.02 -4.89
N GLU A 463 -20.29 28.85 -3.70
CA GLU A 463 -21.43 29.66 -3.27
C GLU A 463 -21.07 31.16 -3.19
N THR A 464 -19.88 31.48 -2.67
CA THR A 464 -19.40 32.87 -2.58
C THR A 464 -19.13 33.48 -3.96
N GLU A 465 -18.52 32.72 -4.88
CA GLU A 465 -18.31 33.17 -6.27
C GLU A 465 -19.64 33.39 -7.00
N MET A 466 -20.62 32.49 -6.83
CA MET A 466 -21.95 32.64 -7.42
C MET A 466 -22.66 33.90 -6.93
N VAL A 467 -22.62 34.17 -5.61
CA VAL A 467 -23.22 35.39 -5.04
C VAL A 467 -22.53 36.65 -5.56
N ALA A 468 -21.20 36.65 -5.66
CA ALA A 468 -20.46 37.79 -6.21
C ALA A 468 -20.80 38.06 -7.69
N THR A 469 -20.96 37.00 -8.51
CA THR A 469 -21.37 37.17 -9.92
C THR A 469 -22.82 37.63 -10.07
N ALA A 470 -23.72 37.24 -9.16
CA ALA A 470 -25.11 37.68 -9.18
C ALA A 470 -25.26 39.17 -8.82
N ASP A 471 -24.44 39.69 -7.90
CA ASP A 471 -24.41 41.11 -7.54
C ASP A 471 -23.82 41.99 -8.66
N ASP A 472 -22.84 41.48 -9.43
CA ASP A 472 -22.30 42.18 -10.59
C ASP A 472 -23.32 42.26 -11.74
N ASP A 473 -24.08 41.19 -12.02
CA ASP A 473 -25.14 41.21 -13.03
C ASP A 473 -26.33 42.11 -12.62
N ALA A 474 -26.61 42.24 -11.32
CA ALA A 474 -27.62 43.19 -10.81
C ALA A 474 -27.18 44.66 -10.95
N ASN A 475 -25.87 44.95 -10.92
CA ASN A 475 -25.32 46.30 -11.05
C ASN A 475 -25.07 46.77 -12.50
N VAL A 476 -25.18 45.89 -13.50
CA VAL A 476 -25.08 46.27 -14.92
C VAL A 476 -26.41 46.85 -15.47
N GLY A 477 -27.49 46.78 -14.68
CA GLY A 477 -28.82 47.28 -15.04
C GLY A 477 -29.00 48.81 -15.04
N ASP A 478 -28.06 49.60 -14.51
CA ASP A 478 -28.23 51.05 -14.31
C ASP A 478 -27.23 51.93 -15.08
N ARG A 479 -26.93 51.56 -16.33
CA ARG A 479 -26.27 52.49 -17.28
C ARG A 479 -27.33 53.42 -17.90
N PRO A 480 -27.20 54.75 -17.76
CA PRO A 480 -28.13 55.70 -18.37
C PRO A 480 -28.06 55.58 -19.90
N ARG A 481 -29.23 55.39 -20.54
CA ARG A 481 -29.36 55.48 -22.00
C ARG A 481 -28.87 56.86 -22.48
N PRO A 482 -27.98 56.97 -23.49
CA PRO A 482 -27.58 58.25 -24.03
C PRO A 482 -28.80 58.93 -24.67
N GLY A 483 -29.12 60.12 -24.17
CA GLY A 483 -30.21 60.94 -24.67
C GLY A 483 -30.05 61.26 -26.16
N ARG A 484 -31.14 61.03 -26.89
CA ARG A 484 -31.30 61.37 -28.30
C ARG A 484 -31.47 62.90 -28.41
N ALA A 485 -30.36 63.63 -28.59
CA ALA A 485 -30.40 65.05 -28.90
C ALA A 485 -30.52 65.24 -30.42
N GLY A 486 -31.69 65.71 -30.85
CA GLY A 486 -31.88 66.25 -32.20
C GLY A 486 -31.43 67.72 -32.31
N ARG A 487 -30.99 68.10 -33.51
CA ARG A 487 -30.89 69.44 -34.13
C ARG A 487 -30.54 69.17 -35.60
N ARG A 488 -31.31 69.49 -36.66
CA ARG A 488 -31.81 70.80 -37.14
C ARG A 488 -30.77 71.92 -36.95
N HIS A 489 -29.85 72.07 -37.90
CA HIS A 489 -29.99 72.99 -39.04
C HIS A 489 -28.96 72.64 -40.11
#